data_AF-A0A1F5SK82-F1
#
_entry.id   AF-A0A1F5SK82-F1
#
_cell.length_a   1.000
_cell.length_b   1.000
_cell.length_c   1.000
_cell.angle_alpha   90.00
_cell.angle_beta   90.00
_cell.angle_gamma   90.00
#
_symmetry.space_group_name_H-M   'P 1'
#
loop_
_entity.id
_entity.type
_entity.pdbx_description
1 polymer ?
#
loop_
_entity_poly.entity_id
_entity_poly.type
_entity_poly.pdbx_seq_one_letter_code
_entity_poly.pdbx_strand_id
1 'polypeptide(L)'
;MKEILFIGRGGQGLVSAASILAQAYLAANRHVLAFPKFGVERRGAIIEAFFRFNDKKIGDRFAIQRPDLIVFSDDMILRSDNRRLDGLSEGGVIVINSARPPKDFAWLRERVKHLKSFRAVTVDATKIALDCGIGSRMNPITNTAIVGALARMLDFSLEIIVEVINKSVPNPEANARAARQAFEALEIIPFISREISAVKKSFGPENPDHEDYIVSVTTHDMTGNKTGDWRMGFKPAFDQELCNHCGLCREFCPDSAIGDEAGGKLLINYDYCKGCGICARMCPKKAISMQAEGSEITNQEAGDEK
;
A
#
# COMPACT_ATOMS: atom_id res chain seq x y z
N MET A 1 -20.80 -6.33 14.22
CA MET A 1 -19.91 -6.66 13.09
C MET A 1 -18.82 -5.63 13.02
N LYS A 2 -17.58 -6.07 12.81
CA LYS A 2 -16.43 -5.20 12.58
C LYS A 2 -15.89 -5.44 11.17
N GLU A 3 -15.53 -4.36 10.49
CA GLU A 3 -15.07 -4.36 9.11
C GLU A 3 -13.66 -3.75 9.03
N ILE A 4 -12.71 -4.52 8.49
CA ILE A 4 -11.31 -4.12 8.33
C ILE A 4 -10.95 -4.13 6.85
N LEU A 5 -10.44 -2.99 6.38
CA LEU A 5 -9.92 -2.81 5.04
C LEU A 5 -8.39 -2.79 5.08
N PHE A 6 -7.76 -3.69 4.34
CA PHE A 6 -6.35 -3.67 4.06
C PHE A 6 -6.12 -3.04 2.70
N ILE A 7 -5.21 -2.08 2.62
CA ILE A 7 -4.75 -1.44 1.39
C ILE A 7 -3.25 -1.61 1.34
N GLY A 8 -2.75 -2.14 0.24
CA GLY A 8 -1.32 -2.27 0.09
C GLY A 8 -0.87 -2.85 -1.23
N ARG A 9 0.36 -3.34 -1.32
CA ARG A 9 0.93 -3.78 -2.60
C ARG A 9 0.90 -5.29 -2.78
N GLY A 10 0.66 -5.71 -4.02
CA GLY A 10 0.84 -7.10 -4.43
C GLY A 10 2.26 -7.58 -4.11
N GLY A 11 2.37 -8.63 -3.29
CA GLY A 11 3.65 -9.19 -2.84
C GLY A 11 3.99 -9.00 -1.35
N GLN A 12 3.31 -8.08 -0.65
CA GLN A 12 3.55 -7.78 0.77
C GLN A 12 2.72 -8.65 1.76
N GLY A 13 1.86 -9.53 1.24
CA GLY A 13 1.15 -10.53 2.04
C GLY A 13 -0.18 -10.08 2.69
N LEU A 14 -0.82 -9.00 2.22
CA LEU A 14 -2.07 -8.49 2.80
C LEU A 14 -3.24 -9.47 2.74
N VAL A 15 -3.39 -10.19 1.63
CA VAL A 15 -4.42 -11.24 1.50
C VAL A 15 -4.15 -12.35 2.51
N SER A 16 -2.89 -12.71 2.71
CA SER A 16 -2.47 -13.67 3.73
C SER A 16 -2.74 -13.15 5.14
N ALA A 17 -2.53 -11.86 5.41
CA ALA A 17 -2.85 -11.24 6.71
C ALA A 17 -4.34 -11.37 7.04
N ALA A 18 -5.22 -11.03 6.09
CA ALA A 18 -6.67 -11.19 6.24
C ALA A 18 -7.06 -12.68 6.44
N SER A 19 -6.39 -13.60 5.73
CA SER A 19 -6.62 -15.05 5.88
C SER A 19 -6.18 -15.58 7.25
N ILE A 20 -5.04 -15.13 7.79
CA ILE A 20 -4.56 -15.50 9.13
C ILE A 20 -5.58 -15.03 10.19
N LEU A 21 -6.06 -13.79 10.10
CA LEU A 21 -7.10 -13.29 10.99
C LEU A 21 -8.40 -14.07 10.87
N ALA A 22 -8.82 -14.41 9.65
CA ALA A 22 -10.01 -15.22 9.44
C ALA A 22 -9.90 -16.60 10.09
N GLN A 23 -8.76 -17.28 9.92
CA GLN A 23 -8.51 -18.57 10.57
C GLN A 23 -8.49 -18.44 12.10
N ALA A 24 -7.87 -17.38 12.64
CA ALA A 24 -7.79 -17.14 14.07
C ALA A 24 -9.18 -16.86 14.69
N TYR A 25 -9.97 -15.98 14.07
CA TYR A 25 -11.33 -15.69 14.53
C TYR A 25 -12.29 -16.87 14.34
N LEU A 26 -12.10 -17.68 13.30
CA LEU A 26 -12.83 -18.93 13.12
C LEU A 26 -12.51 -19.93 14.23
N ALA A 27 -11.23 -20.07 14.61
CA ALA A 27 -10.82 -20.89 15.76
C ALA A 27 -11.41 -20.38 17.08
N ALA A 28 -11.63 -19.08 17.21
CA ALA A 28 -12.34 -18.45 18.32
C ALA A 28 -13.88 -18.50 18.19
N ASN A 29 -14.42 -19.35 17.31
CA ASN A 29 -15.85 -19.57 17.09
C ASN A 29 -16.64 -18.31 16.70
N ARG A 30 -16.01 -17.38 15.95
CA ARG A 30 -16.65 -16.19 15.40
C ARG A 30 -16.99 -16.41 13.93
N HIS A 31 -18.00 -15.69 13.43
CA HIS A 31 -18.29 -15.65 12.00
C HIS A 31 -17.33 -14.69 11.31
N VAL A 32 -16.69 -15.16 10.24
CA VAL A 32 -15.67 -14.40 9.50
C VAL A 32 -15.94 -14.38 8.01
N LEU A 33 -15.44 -13.36 7.35
CA LEU A 33 -15.34 -13.31 5.89
C LEU A 33 -14.05 -12.59 5.52
N ALA A 34 -13.20 -13.22 4.72
CA ALA A 34 -11.99 -12.60 4.17
C ALA A 34 -11.92 -12.83 2.66
N PHE A 35 -11.73 -11.76 1.89
CA PHE A 35 -11.61 -11.84 0.44
C PHE A 35 -10.82 -10.64 -0.11
N PRO A 36 -10.07 -10.83 -1.20
CA PRO A 36 -9.33 -9.77 -1.85
C PRO A 36 -10.18 -9.03 -2.91
N LYS A 37 -9.72 -7.84 -3.28
CA LYS A 37 -9.99 -7.20 -4.56
C LYS A 37 -8.64 -6.87 -5.20
N PHE A 38 -8.32 -7.60 -6.25
CA PHE A 38 -7.13 -7.35 -7.04
C PHE A 38 -7.38 -6.13 -7.94
N GLY A 39 -6.41 -5.22 -7.99
CA GLY A 39 -6.35 -4.21 -9.03
C GLY A 39 -5.89 -4.84 -10.34
N VAL A 40 -5.06 -4.13 -11.10
CA VAL A 40 -4.33 -4.78 -12.20
C VAL A 40 -3.35 -5.79 -11.61
N GLU A 41 -3.44 -7.06 -12.04
CA GLU A 41 -2.64 -8.17 -11.50
C GLU A 41 -1.15 -8.06 -11.90
N ARG A 42 -0.45 -7.09 -11.30
CA ARG A 42 0.98 -6.81 -11.51
C ARG A 42 1.66 -6.57 -10.17
N ARG A 43 2.97 -6.87 -10.09
CA ARG A 43 3.78 -6.61 -8.89
C ARG A 43 3.79 -5.12 -8.55
N GLY A 44 3.68 -4.80 -7.26
CA GLY A 44 3.68 -3.41 -6.77
C GLY A 44 2.35 -2.66 -6.93
N ALA A 45 1.39 -3.23 -7.69
CA ALA A 45 0.06 -2.64 -7.83
C ALA A 45 -0.67 -2.61 -6.48
N ILE A 46 -1.44 -1.55 -6.27
CA ILE A 46 -2.30 -1.41 -5.10
C ILE A 46 -3.42 -2.45 -5.18
N ILE A 47 -3.56 -3.21 -4.11
CA ILE A 47 -4.61 -4.21 -3.89
C ILE A 47 -5.35 -3.87 -2.61
N GLU A 48 -6.61 -4.29 -2.56
CA GLU A 48 -7.42 -4.23 -1.35
C GLU A 48 -7.66 -5.66 -0.85
N ALA A 49 -7.68 -5.84 0.47
CA ALA A 49 -8.22 -7.05 1.08
C ALA A 49 -9.21 -6.67 2.17
N PHE A 50 -10.28 -7.45 2.28
CA PHE A 50 -11.37 -7.19 3.19
C PHE A 50 -11.40 -8.28 4.24
N PHE A 51 -11.62 -7.89 5.49
CA PHE A 51 -11.85 -8.82 6.58
C PHE A 51 -13.03 -8.34 7.41
N ARG A 52 -14.00 -9.23 7.63
CA ARG A 52 -15.15 -9.01 8.50
C ARG A 52 -15.16 -10.06 9.58
N PHE A 53 -15.56 -9.66 10.78
CA PHE A 53 -15.92 -10.60 11.83
C PHE A 53 -17.15 -10.14 12.61
N ASN A 54 -17.90 -11.11 13.13
CA ASN A 54 -19.13 -10.86 13.87
C ASN A 54 -19.49 -12.04 14.77
N ASP A 55 -20.34 -11.79 15.77
CA ASP A 55 -20.95 -12.83 16.61
C ASP A 55 -22.08 -13.58 15.91
N LYS A 56 -22.65 -12.98 14.87
CA LYS A 56 -23.73 -13.56 14.07
C LYS A 56 -23.25 -13.78 12.64
N LYS A 57 -23.90 -14.71 11.95
CA LYS A 57 -23.64 -15.01 10.53
C LYS A 57 -23.61 -13.73 9.68
N ILE A 58 -22.61 -13.65 8.81
CA ILE A 58 -22.39 -12.49 7.93
C ILE A 58 -23.06 -12.77 6.58
N GLY A 59 -24.00 -11.91 6.19
CA GLY A 59 -24.65 -11.93 4.86
C GLY A 59 -23.94 -11.05 3.82
N ASP A 60 -23.20 -10.05 4.27
CA ASP A 60 -22.57 -9.05 3.42
C ASP A 60 -21.33 -9.62 2.71
N ARG A 61 -21.42 -9.80 1.39
CA ARG A 61 -20.38 -10.40 0.53
C ARG A 61 -19.79 -9.43 -0.50
N PHE A 62 -20.06 -8.14 -0.35
CA PHE A 62 -19.55 -7.08 -1.23
C PHE A 62 -18.38 -6.33 -0.56
N ALA A 63 -17.59 -5.57 -1.34
CA ALA A 63 -16.47 -4.78 -0.82
C ALA A 63 -16.88 -3.88 0.36
N ILE A 64 -16.06 -3.83 1.42
CA ILE A 64 -16.33 -2.98 2.59
C ILE A 64 -16.40 -1.53 2.13
N GLN A 65 -17.48 -0.82 2.42
CA GLN A 65 -17.59 0.61 2.11
C GLN A 65 -17.32 1.48 3.32
N ARG A 66 -17.59 0.99 4.53
CA ARG A 66 -17.47 1.75 5.77
C ARG A 66 -16.60 1.05 6.83
N PRO A 67 -15.27 0.94 6.60
CA PRO A 67 -14.40 0.22 7.51
C PRO A 67 -14.34 0.86 8.91
N ASP A 68 -14.33 0.02 9.95
CA ASP A 68 -13.96 0.41 11.32
C ASP A 68 -12.45 0.62 11.45
N LEU A 69 -11.67 -0.08 10.62
CA LEU A 69 -10.22 -0.06 10.65
C LEU A 69 -9.68 -0.14 9.21
N ILE A 70 -8.76 0.77 8.86
CA ILE A 70 -8.04 0.75 7.58
C ILE A 70 -6.56 0.53 7.86
N VAL A 71 -5.97 -0.47 7.21
CA VAL A 71 -4.54 -0.79 7.29
C VAL A 71 -3.87 -0.40 5.99
N PHE A 72 -2.88 0.49 6.06
CA PHE A 72 -1.99 0.82 4.96
C PHE A 72 -0.67 0.04 5.12
N SER A 73 -0.30 -0.74 4.11
CA SER A 73 0.92 -1.56 4.14
C SER A 73 2.21 -0.76 4.02
N ASP A 74 2.14 0.50 3.61
CA ASP A 74 3.20 1.49 3.70
C ASP A 74 2.60 2.92 3.69
N ASP A 75 3.37 3.90 4.14
CA ASP A 75 2.93 5.30 4.20
C ASP A 75 2.93 6.03 2.86
N MET A 76 3.60 5.50 1.83
CA MET A 76 3.57 6.06 0.48
C MET A 76 2.20 5.87 -0.15
N ILE A 77 1.59 4.69 0.02
CA ILE A 77 0.22 4.44 -0.44
C ILE A 77 -0.76 5.39 0.24
N LEU A 78 -0.60 5.63 1.55
CA LEU A 78 -1.46 6.59 2.24
C LEU A 78 -1.30 8.02 1.67
N ARG A 79 -0.11 8.38 1.18
CA ARG A 79 0.12 9.69 0.54
C ARG A 79 -0.43 9.75 -0.89
N SER A 80 -0.28 8.68 -1.67
CA SER A 80 -0.70 8.66 -3.09
C SER A 80 -2.18 8.29 -3.29
N ASP A 81 -2.72 7.36 -2.50
CA ASP A 81 -4.12 6.89 -2.56
C ASP A 81 -4.75 6.79 -1.16
N ASN A 82 -5.35 7.90 -0.72
CA ASN A 82 -6.11 8.00 0.54
C ASN A 82 -7.64 8.13 0.35
N ARG A 83 -8.18 7.87 -0.85
CA ARG A 83 -9.63 8.02 -1.12
C ARG A 83 -10.51 7.15 -0.22
N ARG A 84 -9.97 6.02 0.26
CA ARG A 84 -10.68 5.09 1.13
C ARG A 84 -10.90 5.64 2.55
N LEU A 85 -10.21 6.71 2.93
CA LEU A 85 -10.46 7.41 4.19
C LEU A 85 -11.84 8.07 4.25
N ASP A 86 -12.46 8.38 3.10
CA ASP A 86 -13.82 8.96 3.04
C ASP A 86 -14.91 7.99 3.53
N GLY A 87 -14.59 6.69 3.53
CA GLY A 87 -15.46 5.64 4.05
C GLY A 87 -15.23 5.34 5.52
N LEU A 88 -14.18 5.86 6.16
CA LEU A 88 -13.83 5.46 7.53
C LEU A 88 -15.01 5.73 8.48
N SER A 89 -15.35 4.74 9.31
CA SER A 89 -16.43 4.87 10.29
C SER A 89 -16.04 5.81 11.44
N GLU A 90 -17.03 6.43 12.07
CA GLU A 90 -16.85 7.30 13.25
C GLU A 90 -16.12 6.54 14.37
N GLY A 91 -15.06 7.15 14.93
CA GLY A 91 -14.18 6.50 15.91
C GLY A 91 -13.25 5.43 15.32
N GLY A 92 -13.21 5.32 14.00
CA GLY A 92 -12.42 4.33 13.27
C GLY A 92 -10.91 4.54 13.44
N VAL A 93 -10.13 3.54 13.02
CA VAL A 93 -8.68 3.54 13.19
C VAL A 93 -7.93 3.39 11.87
N ILE A 94 -6.92 4.23 11.69
CA ILE A 94 -5.98 4.18 10.57
C ILE A 94 -4.68 3.56 11.09
N VAL A 95 -4.32 2.38 10.59
CA VAL A 95 -3.06 1.69 10.87
C VAL A 95 -2.11 1.93 9.72
N ILE A 96 -0.91 2.41 10.01
CA ILE A 96 0.06 2.81 9.01
C ILE A 96 1.35 2.04 9.27
N ASN A 97 1.77 1.21 8.32
CA ASN A 97 3.11 0.66 8.37
C ASN A 97 4.13 1.77 8.02
N SER A 98 4.85 2.30 9.00
CA SER A 98 5.84 3.34 8.80
C SER A 98 6.84 3.37 9.95
N ALA A 99 8.09 3.74 9.64
CA ALA A 99 9.10 4.10 10.63
C ALA A 99 8.85 5.48 11.25
N ARG A 100 7.95 6.29 10.65
CA ARG A 100 7.61 7.62 11.16
C ARG A 100 6.59 7.50 12.29
N PRO A 101 6.71 8.31 13.36
CA PRO A 101 5.75 8.31 14.46
C PRO A 101 4.40 8.89 14.04
N PRO A 102 3.30 8.62 14.76
CA PRO A 102 1.96 9.04 14.34
C PRO A 102 1.80 10.57 14.21
N LYS A 103 2.61 11.36 14.93
CA LYS A 103 2.62 12.83 14.86
C LYS A 103 2.98 13.35 13.47
N ASP A 104 3.77 12.62 12.68
CA ASP A 104 4.16 13.01 11.32
C ASP A 104 2.98 12.88 10.32
N PHE A 105 1.89 12.24 10.75
CA PHE A 105 0.64 12.10 10.01
C PHE A 105 -0.42 13.09 10.48
N ALA A 106 -0.02 14.21 11.10
CA ALA A 106 -0.96 15.21 11.61
C ALA A 106 -1.90 15.80 10.54
N TRP A 107 -1.46 15.79 9.27
CA TRP A 107 -2.26 16.20 8.11
C TRP A 107 -3.57 15.40 7.96
N LEU A 108 -3.67 14.22 8.57
CA LEU A 108 -4.89 13.43 8.61
C LEU A 108 -6.05 14.18 9.31
N ARG A 109 -5.79 15.17 10.19
CA ARG A 109 -6.85 16.04 10.78
C ARG A 109 -7.69 16.67 9.69
N GLU A 110 -7.00 17.29 8.74
CA GLU A 110 -7.64 18.01 7.66
C GLU A 110 -8.26 17.03 6.64
N ARG A 111 -7.54 15.94 6.33
CA ARG A 111 -8.02 14.94 5.37
C ARG A 111 -9.29 14.23 5.82
N VAL A 112 -9.41 13.93 7.12
CA VAL A 112 -10.51 13.14 7.72
C VAL A 112 -11.43 14.05 8.56
N LYS A 113 -11.50 15.34 8.24
CA LYS A 113 -12.32 16.34 8.96
C LYS A 113 -13.82 16.06 9.00
N HIS A 114 -14.30 15.14 8.16
CA HIS A 114 -15.71 14.74 8.11
C HIS A 114 -16.11 13.84 9.30
N LEU A 115 -15.14 13.29 10.05
CA LEU A 115 -15.39 12.52 11.27
C LEU A 115 -15.18 13.37 12.51
N LYS A 116 -15.99 13.14 13.55
CA LYS A 116 -15.79 13.81 14.85
C LYS A 116 -14.54 13.28 15.52
N SER A 117 -14.25 11.99 15.36
CA SER A 117 -13.15 11.29 16.00
C SER A 117 -12.62 10.16 15.13
N PHE A 118 -11.30 9.97 15.14
CA PHE A 118 -10.60 8.82 14.55
C PHE A 118 -9.25 8.65 15.23
N ARG A 119 -8.64 7.47 15.15
CA ARG A 119 -7.29 7.21 15.67
C ARG A 119 -6.32 6.94 14.52
N ALA A 120 -5.08 7.36 14.67
CA ALA A 120 -3.99 6.97 13.77
C ALA A 120 -2.90 6.27 14.60
N VAL A 121 -2.44 5.11 14.13
CA VAL A 121 -1.40 4.33 14.78
C VAL A 121 -0.35 3.94 13.76
N THR A 122 0.91 3.90 14.19
CA THR A 122 2.03 3.50 13.33
C THR A 122 2.70 2.27 13.91
N VAL A 123 3.19 1.42 13.01
CA VAL A 123 4.03 0.27 13.36
C VAL A 123 5.07 0.11 12.26
N ASP A 124 6.35 -0.07 12.60
CA ASP A 124 7.38 -0.35 11.60
C ASP A 124 7.42 -1.86 11.30
N ALA A 125 6.34 -2.36 10.69
CA ALA A 125 6.21 -3.76 10.33
C ALA A 125 7.25 -4.18 9.27
N THR A 126 7.73 -3.24 8.45
CA THR A 126 8.81 -3.47 7.50
C THR A 126 10.11 -3.81 8.21
N LYS A 127 10.54 -2.98 9.17
CA LYS A 127 11.75 -3.25 9.96
C LYS A 127 11.63 -4.54 10.74
N ILE A 128 10.50 -4.79 11.41
CA ILE A 128 10.26 -6.02 12.17
C ILE A 128 10.36 -7.26 11.28
N ALA A 129 9.76 -7.23 10.08
CA ALA A 129 9.83 -8.33 9.14
C ALA A 129 11.28 -8.60 8.69
N LEU A 130 12.03 -7.55 8.34
CA LEU A 130 13.43 -7.68 7.92
C LEU A 130 14.34 -8.17 9.05
N ASP A 131 14.19 -7.64 10.26
CA ASP A 131 14.94 -8.06 11.45
C ASP A 131 14.68 -9.55 11.78
N CYS A 132 13.47 -10.04 11.47
CA CYS A 132 13.11 -11.45 11.62
C CYS A 132 13.48 -12.34 10.41
N GLY A 133 14.07 -11.79 9.36
CA GLY A 133 14.43 -12.53 8.14
C GLY A 133 13.24 -12.91 7.25
N ILE A 134 12.15 -12.15 7.29
CA ILE A 134 10.92 -12.41 6.54
C ILE A 134 10.87 -11.51 5.29
N GLY A 135 11.03 -12.14 4.13
CA GLY A 135 11.12 -11.43 2.85
C GLY A 135 12.51 -10.84 2.61
N SER A 136 12.60 -9.81 1.79
CA SER A 136 13.86 -9.16 1.43
C SER A 136 13.70 -7.64 1.45
N ARG A 137 14.80 -6.90 1.41
CA ARG A 137 14.75 -5.42 1.34
C ARG A 137 13.95 -4.91 0.12
N MET A 138 13.94 -5.66 -0.98
CA MET A 138 13.19 -5.33 -2.20
C MET A 138 11.72 -5.78 -2.14
N ASN A 139 11.41 -6.78 -1.32
CA ASN A 139 10.05 -7.30 -1.14
C ASN A 139 9.87 -7.77 0.32
N PRO A 140 9.68 -6.83 1.27
CA PRO A 140 9.42 -7.18 2.65
C PRO A 140 8.02 -7.78 2.76
N ILE A 141 7.87 -8.82 3.57
CA ILE A 141 6.58 -9.49 3.80
C ILE A 141 6.15 -9.13 5.22
N THR A 142 5.22 -8.19 5.34
CA THR A 142 4.87 -7.54 6.62
C THR A 142 3.61 -8.11 7.28
N ASN A 143 2.99 -9.10 6.63
CA ASN A 143 1.70 -9.67 7.01
C ASN A 143 1.61 -10.08 8.50
N THR A 144 2.56 -10.85 9.02
CA THR A 144 2.50 -11.40 10.38
C THR A 144 2.79 -10.35 11.44
N ALA A 145 3.68 -9.40 11.15
CA ALA A 145 3.85 -8.20 11.97
C ALA A 145 2.56 -7.37 12.03
N ILE A 146 1.92 -7.10 10.89
CA ILE A 146 0.64 -6.38 10.83
C ILE A 146 -0.45 -7.11 11.63
N VAL A 147 -0.56 -8.43 11.50
CA VAL A 147 -1.56 -9.22 12.26
C VAL A 147 -1.29 -9.15 13.76
N GLY A 148 -0.03 -9.20 14.20
CA GLY A 148 0.35 -9.02 15.60
C GLY A 148 -0.06 -7.65 16.15
N ALA A 149 0.20 -6.59 15.40
CA ALA A 149 -0.27 -5.24 15.73
C ALA A 149 -1.81 -5.17 15.84
N LEU A 150 -2.52 -5.76 14.89
CA LEU A 150 -3.99 -5.80 14.90
C LEU A 150 -4.56 -6.59 16.08
N ALA A 151 -3.90 -7.66 16.53
CA ALA A 151 -4.33 -8.42 17.69
C ALA A 151 -4.49 -7.53 18.93
N ARG A 152 -3.50 -6.65 19.18
CA ARG A 152 -3.56 -5.68 20.28
C ARG A 152 -4.68 -4.67 20.10
N MET A 153 -4.89 -4.20 18.88
CA MET A 153 -5.90 -3.18 18.59
C MET A 153 -7.34 -3.70 18.68
N LEU A 154 -7.54 -4.96 18.31
CA LEU A 154 -8.84 -5.62 18.29
C LEU A 154 -9.14 -6.34 19.62
N ASP A 155 -8.24 -6.24 20.61
CA ASP A 155 -8.31 -6.96 21.87
C ASP A 155 -8.49 -8.48 21.65
N PHE A 156 -7.73 -9.03 20.70
CA PHE A 156 -7.79 -10.42 20.31
C PHE A 156 -6.55 -11.18 20.79
N SER A 157 -6.74 -12.47 21.14
CA SER A 157 -5.66 -13.30 21.68
C SER A 157 -4.54 -13.48 20.66
N LEU A 158 -3.37 -12.94 21.00
CA LEU A 158 -2.14 -13.12 20.23
C LEU A 158 -1.76 -14.60 20.13
N GLU A 159 -2.05 -15.41 21.15
CA GLU A 159 -1.69 -16.83 21.15
C GLU A 159 -2.46 -17.63 20.10
N ILE A 160 -3.75 -17.32 19.89
CA ILE A 160 -4.54 -17.95 18.82
C ILE A 160 -3.95 -17.59 17.45
N ILE A 161 -3.55 -16.33 17.27
CA ILE A 161 -2.89 -15.88 16.04
C ILE A 161 -1.56 -16.60 15.83
N VAL A 162 -0.74 -16.73 16.87
CA VAL A 162 0.54 -17.45 16.80
C VAL A 162 0.33 -18.93 16.48
N GLU A 163 -0.69 -19.57 17.04
CA GLU A 163 -1.05 -20.95 16.71
C GLU A 163 -1.40 -21.11 15.22
N VAL A 164 -2.18 -20.18 14.66
CA VAL A 164 -2.50 -20.15 13.22
C VAL A 164 -1.24 -19.92 12.38
N ILE A 165 -0.37 -18.98 12.79
CA ILE A 165 0.89 -18.73 12.11
C ILE A 165 1.74 -20.01 12.07
N ASN A 166 1.83 -20.71 13.19
CA ASN A 166 2.61 -21.94 13.30
C ASN A 166 2.10 -23.07 12.40
N LYS A 167 0.79 -23.11 12.12
CA LYS A 167 0.17 -24.13 11.28
C LYS A 167 0.17 -23.78 9.79
N SER A 168 -0.01 -22.49 9.46
CA SER A 168 -0.43 -22.07 8.12
C SER A 168 0.57 -21.18 7.38
N VAL A 169 1.68 -20.78 8.02
CA VAL A 169 2.66 -19.84 7.45
C VAL A 169 4.06 -20.48 7.39
N PRO A 170 4.83 -20.30 6.29
CA PRO A 170 6.21 -20.79 6.21
C PRO A 170 7.11 -20.06 7.21
N ASN A 171 8.21 -20.70 7.62
CA ASN A 171 9.13 -20.16 8.65
C ASN A 171 8.36 -19.69 9.90
N PRO A 172 7.63 -20.60 10.56
CA PRO A 172 6.66 -20.26 11.60
C PRO A 172 7.30 -19.53 12.78
N GLU A 173 8.49 -19.92 13.21
CA GLU A 173 9.20 -19.26 14.32
C GLU A 173 9.50 -17.79 14.04
N ALA A 174 10.02 -17.48 12.85
CA ALA A 174 10.32 -16.11 12.45
C ALA A 174 9.05 -15.26 12.40
N ASN A 175 8.00 -15.79 11.81
CA ASN A 175 6.70 -15.13 11.69
C ASN A 175 6.00 -14.92 13.03
N ALA A 176 6.07 -15.90 13.93
CA ALA A 176 5.54 -15.77 15.28
C ALA A 176 6.29 -14.71 16.08
N ARG A 177 7.63 -14.65 15.96
CA ARG A 177 8.44 -13.58 16.57
C ARG A 177 8.05 -12.20 16.03
N ALA A 178 7.88 -12.06 14.72
CA ALA A 178 7.46 -10.80 14.10
C ALA A 178 6.08 -10.33 14.61
N ALA A 179 5.12 -11.25 14.73
CA ALA A 179 3.81 -10.93 15.29
C ALA A 179 3.90 -10.47 16.76
N ARG A 180 4.70 -11.15 17.59
CA ARG A 180 4.91 -10.76 19.00
C ARG A 180 5.60 -9.40 19.14
N GLN A 181 6.66 -9.16 18.37
CA GLN A 181 7.36 -7.87 18.38
C GLN A 181 6.43 -6.72 17.97
N ALA A 182 5.62 -6.91 16.93
CA ALA A 182 4.68 -5.89 16.47
C ALA A 182 3.53 -5.64 17.47
N PHE A 183 3.10 -6.67 18.20
CA PHE A 183 2.12 -6.53 19.28
C PHE A 183 2.65 -5.59 20.38
N GLU A 184 3.92 -5.75 20.77
CA GLU A 184 4.56 -4.94 21.81
C GLU A 184 4.91 -3.53 21.32
N ALA A 185 5.45 -3.41 20.11
CA ALA A 185 5.97 -2.17 19.53
C ALA A 185 4.90 -1.15 19.09
N LEU A 186 3.61 -1.47 19.23
CA LEU A 186 2.52 -0.61 18.78
C LEU A 186 2.50 0.73 19.54
N GLU A 187 2.82 1.83 18.85
CA GLU A 187 2.66 3.18 19.36
C GLU A 187 1.25 3.69 19.07
N ILE A 188 0.44 3.81 20.11
CA ILE A 188 -0.92 4.35 20.03
C ILE A 188 -0.88 5.82 20.45
N ILE A 189 -1.09 6.73 19.51
CA ILE A 189 -1.38 8.13 19.83
C ILE A 189 -2.87 8.36 19.58
N PRO A 190 -3.69 8.60 20.62
CA PRO A 190 -5.09 8.97 20.42
C PRO A 190 -5.13 10.33 19.74
N PHE A 191 -5.62 10.34 18.52
CA PHE A 191 -6.00 11.57 17.87
C PHE A 191 -7.45 11.86 18.26
N ILE A 192 -7.71 13.00 18.88
CA ILE A 192 -9.06 13.42 19.23
C ILE A 192 -9.29 14.73 18.52
N SER A 193 -10.02 14.70 17.42
CA SER A 193 -10.59 15.93 16.85
C SER A 193 -11.84 16.33 17.66
N ARG A 194 -12.05 17.64 17.82
CA ARG A 194 -13.34 18.22 18.19
C ARG A 194 -13.59 19.49 17.38
N GLU A 195 -14.83 19.95 17.47
CA GLU A 195 -15.76 20.41 16.43
C GLU A 195 -15.29 21.41 15.36
N ILE A 196 -15.68 21.13 14.11
CA ILE A 196 -15.98 22.16 13.11
C ILE A 196 -17.29 21.79 12.38
N SER A 197 -18.04 22.84 12.06
CA SER A 197 -19.38 22.92 11.51
C SER A 197 -19.63 22.11 10.22
N ALA A 198 -20.89 21.73 10.05
CA ALA A 198 -21.39 20.90 8.97
C ALA A 198 -20.90 21.33 7.57
N VAL A 199 -20.12 20.46 6.93
CA VAL A 199 -19.81 20.58 5.51
C VAL A 199 -20.96 19.94 4.73
N LYS A 200 -21.61 20.73 3.86
CA LYS A 200 -22.57 20.22 2.87
C LYS A 200 -21.86 19.20 1.98
N LYS A 201 -22.40 17.98 1.92
CA LYS A 201 -22.01 16.98 0.92
C LYS A 201 -22.52 17.43 -0.45
N SER A 202 -21.63 17.54 -1.42
CA SER A 202 -21.96 17.38 -2.83
C SER A 202 -21.44 16.00 -3.26
N PHE A 203 -22.34 15.12 -3.66
CA PHE A 203 -21.99 13.83 -4.26
C PHE A 203 -21.97 13.98 -5.78
N GLY A 204 -20.79 13.78 -6.38
CA GLY A 204 -20.59 13.55 -7.81
C GLY A 204 -20.83 14.76 -8.72
N PRO A 205 -20.26 14.76 -9.94
CA PRO A 205 -20.80 15.58 -11.01
C PRO A 205 -22.20 15.04 -11.37
N GLU A 206 -23.22 15.87 -11.26
CA GLU A 206 -24.46 15.68 -12.01
C GLU A 206 -24.09 15.86 -13.49
N ASN A 207 -23.84 14.75 -14.20
CA ASN A 207 -23.86 14.79 -15.65
C ASN A 207 -25.21 14.20 -16.10
N PRO A 208 -26.16 15.02 -16.61
CA PRO A 208 -27.49 14.56 -16.98
C PRO A 208 -27.54 13.76 -18.29
N ASP A 209 -26.45 13.67 -19.06
CA ASP A 209 -26.55 13.36 -20.50
C ASP A 209 -25.92 12.03 -20.96
N HIS A 210 -25.93 10.97 -20.16
CA HIS A 210 -25.50 9.65 -20.67
C HIS A 210 -26.47 8.52 -20.31
N GLU A 211 -27.58 8.47 -21.04
CA GLU A 211 -28.23 7.21 -21.39
C GLU A 211 -27.38 6.52 -22.47
N ASP A 212 -26.40 5.71 -22.07
CA ASP A 212 -25.91 4.61 -22.89
C ASP A 212 -25.13 3.66 -21.99
N TYR A 213 -25.44 2.37 -22.10
CA TYR A 213 -24.81 1.31 -21.34
C TYR A 213 -23.29 1.36 -21.52
N ILE A 214 -22.56 1.75 -20.46
CA ILE A 214 -21.09 1.79 -20.45
C ILE A 214 -20.56 0.35 -20.44
N VAL A 215 -20.34 -0.20 -21.63
CA VAL A 215 -19.26 -1.18 -21.80
C VAL A 215 -17.98 -0.36 -21.82
N SER A 216 -17.12 -0.51 -20.82
CA SER A 216 -15.90 0.29 -20.70
C SER A 216 -14.90 -0.13 -21.79
N VAL A 217 -14.97 0.49 -22.96
CA VAL A 217 -13.80 0.64 -23.82
C VAL A 217 -13.05 1.83 -23.27
N THR A 218 -11.77 1.68 -22.94
CA THR A 218 -10.96 2.81 -22.51
C THR A 218 -10.95 3.84 -23.64
N THR A 219 -11.64 4.96 -23.44
CA THR A 219 -11.74 6.06 -24.43
C THR A 219 -10.50 6.97 -24.42
N HIS A 220 -9.58 6.73 -23.48
CA HIS A 220 -8.36 7.48 -23.29
C HIS A 220 -7.17 6.52 -23.40
N ASP A 221 -6.05 7.01 -23.91
CA ASP A 221 -4.80 6.27 -23.89
C ASP A 221 -4.27 6.12 -22.44
N MET A 222 -3.21 5.34 -22.28
CA MET A 222 -2.63 5.07 -20.96
C MET A 222 -1.88 6.27 -20.35
N THR A 223 -1.85 7.43 -21.00
CA THR A 223 -1.14 8.63 -20.49
C THR A 223 -1.77 9.18 -19.21
N GLY A 224 -3.07 8.97 -19.00
CA GLY A 224 -3.73 9.34 -17.75
C GLY A 224 -3.30 8.49 -16.54
N ASN A 225 -2.72 7.31 -16.77
CA ASN A 225 -2.35 6.36 -15.74
C ASN A 225 -0.87 6.49 -15.37
N LYS A 226 -0.52 7.59 -14.68
CA LYS A 226 0.83 7.77 -14.11
C LYS A 226 1.09 6.65 -13.10
N THR A 227 2.18 5.91 -13.29
CA THR A 227 2.54 4.74 -12.45
C THR A 227 3.84 4.94 -11.67
N GLY A 228 4.36 6.17 -11.65
CA GLY A 228 5.60 6.51 -10.98
C GLY A 228 5.59 6.24 -9.48
N ASP A 229 4.42 6.36 -8.84
CA ASP A 229 4.22 6.05 -7.42
C ASP A 229 4.27 4.55 -7.08
N TRP A 230 4.50 3.69 -8.08
CA TRP A 230 4.65 2.24 -7.90
C TRP A 230 6.06 1.81 -7.53
N ARG A 231 7.01 2.75 -7.55
CA ARG A 231 8.38 2.50 -7.10
C ARG A 231 8.41 2.10 -5.64
N MET A 232 9.07 0.99 -5.35
CA MET A 232 9.26 0.46 -4.00
C MET A 232 10.44 1.14 -3.29
N GLY A 233 10.53 2.48 -3.37
CA GLY A 233 11.58 3.27 -2.72
C GLY A 233 12.93 3.28 -3.46
N PHE A 234 13.02 2.76 -4.68
CA PHE A 234 14.22 2.85 -5.52
C PHE A 234 13.89 3.29 -6.93
N LYS A 235 14.78 4.09 -7.53
CA LYS A 235 14.72 4.54 -8.92
C LYS A 235 16.04 4.25 -9.66
N PRO A 236 15.99 3.90 -10.96
CA PRO A 236 17.17 3.86 -11.80
C PRO A 236 17.72 5.28 -12.02
N ALA A 237 19.05 5.40 -12.04
CA ALA A 237 19.79 6.62 -12.32
C ALA A 237 20.85 6.33 -13.39
N PHE A 238 20.82 7.10 -14.48
CA PHE A 238 21.78 6.99 -15.58
C PHE A 238 23.08 7.73 -15.24
N ASP A 239 24.20 7.04 -15.46
CA ASP A 239 25.49 7.66 -15.65
C ASP A 239 25.67 7.92 -17.16
N GLN A 240 25.56 9.18 -17.56
CA GLN A 240 25.63 9.57 -18.97
C GLN A 240 27.07 9.51 -19.52
N GLU A 241 28.10 9.50 -18.68
CA GLU A 241 29.49 9.37 -19.14
C GLU A 241 29.82 7.92 -19.48
N LEU A 242 29.26 6.97 -18.74
CA LEU A 242 29.41 5.53 -19.00
C LEU A 242 28.47 5.01 -20.09
N CYS A 243 27.40 5.74 -20.40
CA CYS A 243 26.40 5.34 -21.38
C CYS A 243 26.96 5.40 -22.82
N ASN A 244 26.77 4.32 -23.58
CA ASN A 244 27.12 4.26 -24.99
C ASN A 244 25.90 4.35 -25.92
N HIS A 245 24.76 4.81 -25.41
CA HIS A 245 23.52 5.03 -26.16
C HIS A 245 23.00 3.81 -26.95
N CYS A 246 23.28 2.58 -26.49
CA CYS A 246 22.89 1.36 -27.20
C CYS A 246 21.38 1.05 -27.21
N GLY A 247 20.55 1.78 -26.47
CA GLY A 247 19.09 1.63 -26.48
C GLY A 247 18.52 0.38 -25.79
N LEU A 248 19.36 -0.59 -25.36
CA LEU A 248 18.87 -1.84 -24.73
C LEU A 248 17.99 -1.60 -23.51
N CYS A 249 18.33 -0.63 -22.67
CA CYS A 249 17.52 -0.31 -21.50
C CYS A 249 16.10 0.17 -21.87
N ARG A 250 15.95 0.88 -22.99
CA ARG A 250 14.67 1.32 -23.54
C ARG A 250 13.87 0.17 -24.12
N GLU A 251 14.52 -0.66 -24.93
CA GLU A 251 13.88 -1.84 -25.56
C GLU A 251 13.31 -2.80 -24.51
N PHE A 252 14.07 -3.05 -23.45
CA PHE A 252 13.65 -3.93 -22.35
C PHE A 252 12.78 -3.23 -21.31
N CYS A 253 12.42 -1.95 -21.48
CA CYS A 253 11.55 -1.25 -20.55
C CYS A 253 10.09 -1.68 -20.76
N PRO A 254 9.48 -2.46 -19.83
CA PRO A 254 8.14 -3.01 -20.04
C PRO A 254 7.03 -1.95 -19.98
N ASP A 255 7.35 -0.76 -19.49
CA ASP A 255 6.41 0.36 -19.31
C ASP A 255 6.77 1.55 -20.23
N SER A 256 7.71 1.36 -21.17
CA SER A 256 8.17 2.40 -22.11
C SER A 256 8.54 3.73 -21.44
N ALA A 257 9.03 3.66 -20.20
CA ALA A 257 9.36 4.81 -19.38
C ALA A 257 10.76 5.40 -19.69
N ILE A 258 11.42 4.96 -20.77
CA ILE A 258 12.72 5.48 -21.19
C ILE A 258 12.57 6.07 -22.59
N GLY A 259 12.81 7.37 -22.70
CA GLY A 259 12.71 8.14 -23.93
C GLY A 259 14.06 8.68 -24.39
N ASP A 260 14.08 9.26 -25.58
CA ASP A 260 15.24 9.99 -26.10
C ASP A 260 15.03 11.49 -25.87
N GLU A 261 16.12 12.20 -25.57
CA GLU A 261 16.18 13.66 -25.62
C GLU A 261 16.92 14.12 -26.89
N ALA A 262 16.80 15.42 -27.22
CA ALA A 262 17.60 16.06 -28.25
C ALA A 262 19.10 15.79 -28.01
N GLY A 263 19.77 15.21 -29.02
CA GLY A 263 21.18 14.80 -28.94
C GLY A 263 21.43 13.32 -28.59
N GLY A 264 20.38 12.47 -28.56
CA GLY A 264 20.53 11.01 -28.44
C GLY A 264 20.75 10.50 -27.01
N LYS A 265 20.60 11.37 -26.01
CA LYS A 265 20.64 10.99 -24.59
C LYS A 265 19.37 10.22 -24.21
N LEU A 266 19.53 9.21 -23.36
CA LEU A 266 18.40 8.44 -22.84
C LEU A 266 17.99 9.01 -21.48
N LEU A 267 16.69 9.30 -21.34
CA LEU A 267 16.08 9.84 -20.14
C LEU A 267 14.99 8.91 -19.61
N ILE A 268 14.79 8.95 -18.29
CA ILE A 268 13.77 8.14 -17.61
C ILE A 268 12.60 9.06 -17.25
N ASN A 269 11.42 8.72 -17.76
CA ASN A 269 10.19 9.36 -17.33
C ASN A 269 9.76 8.78 -15.97
N TYR A 270 10.01 9.53 -14.90
CA TYR A 270 9.65 9.13 -13.54
C TYR A 270 8.15 9.23 -13.25
N ASP A 271 7.30 9.75 -14.14
CA ASP A 271 5.84 9.64 -13.98
C ASP A 271 5.33 8.23 -14.31
N TYR A 272 6.10 7.42 -15.04
CA TYR A 272 5.72 6.06 -15.44
C TYR A 272 6.74 5.00 -15.04
N CYS A 273 7.96 5.38 -14.66
CA CYS A 273 8.98 4.43 -14.23
C CYS A 273 8.55 3.73 -12.93
N LYS A 274 8.37 2.42 -12.96
CA LYS A 274 8.02 1.62 -11.75
C LYS A 274 9.21 1.18 -10.92
N GLY A 275 10.44 1.54 -11.31
CA GLY A 275 11.65 1.17 -10.56
C GLY A 275 11.93 -0.33 -10.54
N CYS A 276 11.49 -1.08 -11.56
CA CYS A 276 11.64 -2.54 -11.63
C CYS A 276 13.10 -3.03 -11.78
N GLY A 277 14.03 -2.14 -12.15
CA GLY A 277 15.47 -2.44 -12.27
C GLY A 277 15.89 -3.24 -13.50
N ILE A 278 14.98 -3.53 -14.44
CA ILE A 278 15.30 -4.28 -15.67
C ILE A 278 16.35 -3.53 -16.51
N CYS A 279 16.20 -2.22 -16.66
CA CYS A 279 17.17 -1.38 -17.37
C CYS A 279 18.58 -1.51 -16.79
N ALA A 280 18.72 -1.45 -15.46
CA ALA A 280 19.99 -1.61 -14.77
C ALA A 280 20.61 -2.99 -14.97
N ARG A 281 19.78 -4.04 -14.94
CA ARG A 281 20.24 -5.42 -15.17
C ARG A 281 20.71 -5.67 -16.61
N MET A 282 20.02 -5.07 -17.58
CA MET A 282 20.30 -5.30 -19.00
C MET A 282 21.42 -4.41 -19.56
N CYS A 283 21.83 -3.36 -18.83
CA CYS A 283 22.86 -2.45 -19.28
C CYS A 283 24.24 -3.14 -19.36
N PRO A 284 24.82 -3.34 -20.56
CA PRO A 284 26.11 -4.03 -20.69
C PRO A 284 27.27 -3.21 -20.12
N LYS A 285 27.14 -1.88 -20.13
CA LYS A 285 28.11 -0.93 -19.58
C LYS A 285 27.94 -0.69 -18.08
N LYS A 286 26.88 -1.24 -17.46
CA LYS A 286 26.51 -0.96 -16.07
C LYS A 286 26.37 0.55 -15.78
N ALA A 287 25.98 1.33 -16.79
CA ALA A 287 25.78 2.78 -16.71
C ALA A 287 24.47 3.18 -16.00
N ILE A 288 23.79 2.25 -15.33
CA ILE A 288 22.53 2.50 -14.64
C ILE A 288 22.62 1.89 -13.25
N SER A 289 22.45 2.71 -12.23
CA SER A 289 22.43 2.29 -10.83
C SER A 289 21.02 2.44 -10.24
N MET A 290 20.62 1.53 -9.36
CA MET A 290 19.37 1.68 -8.60
C MET A 290 19.66 2.45 -7.32
N GLN A 291 19.07 3.64 -7.18
CA GLN A 291 19.28 4.56 -6.07
C GLN A 291 18.00 4.69 -5.25
N ALA A 292 18.12 5.08 -3.97
CA ALA A 292 16.97 5.28 -3.10
C ALA A 292 16.14 6.50 -3.54
N GLU A 293 14.83 6.44 -3.37
CA GLU A 293 13.95 7.59 -3.52
C GLU A 293 14.29 8.66 -2.47
N GLY A 294 14.53 9.90 -2.92
CA GLY A 294 14.90 11.02 -2.06
C GLY A 294 16.40 11.25 -1.85
N SER A 295 17.30 10.43 -2.44
CA SER A 295 18.69 10.84 -2.59
C SER A 295 18.79 11.94 -3.64
N GLU A 296 19.58 12.98 -3.39
CA GLU A 296 19.89 14.00 -4.40
C GLU A 296 20.46 13.29 -5.64
N ILE A 297 19.77 13.43 -6.77
CA ILE A 297 20.31 13.03 -8.07
C ILE A 297 20.56 14.32 -8.84
N THR A 298 21.82 14.58 -9.13
CA THR A 298 22.23 15.44 -10.24
C THR A 298 21.75 14.79 -11.53
N ASN A 299 20.62 15.23 -12.09
CA ASN A 299 20.55 15.70 -13.48
C ASN A 299 19.12 16.04 -13.92
N GLN A 300 19.00 17.30 -14.34
CA GLN A 300 18.20 17.88 -15.42
C GLN A 300 16.85 17.22 -15.69
N GLU A 301 15.83 17.90 -15.15
CA GLU A 301 14.43 17.79 -15.51
C GLU A 301 14.27 17.91 -17.03
N ALA A 302 13.63 16.92 -17.65
CA ALA A 302 13.08 17.09 -19.00
C ALA A 302 11.99 18.15 -18.89
N GLY A 303 12.26 19.33 -19.46
CA GLY A 303 11.30 20.41 -19.54
C GLY A 303 10.06 19.97 -20.32
N ASP A 304 8.90 20.29 -19.77
CA ASP A 304 7.61 20.20 -20.45
C ASP A 304 7.65 21.00 -21.75
N GLU A 305 7.50 20.33 -22.90
CA GLU A 305 7.13 20.99 -24.16
C GLU A 305 5.62 20.85 -24.40
N LYS A 306 5.06 21.98 -24.84
CA LYS A 306 3.64 22.34 -25.00
C LYS A 306 2.86 21.47 -25.98
#